data_AF-A0A960CCE5-F1
#
_entry.id   AF-A0A960CCE5-F1
#
_cell.length_a   1.000
_cell.length_b   1.000
_cell.length_c   1.000
_cell.angle_alpha   90.00
_cell.angle_beta   90.00
_cell.angle_gamma   90.00
#
_symmetry.space_group_name_H-M   'P 1'
#
loop_
_entity.id
_entity.type
_entity.pdbx_description
1 polymer ?
#
loop_
_entity_poly.entity_id
_entity_poly.type
_entity_poly.pdbx_seq_one_letter_code
_entity_poly.pdbx_strand_id
1 'polypeptide(L)'
;MRVINGELEAYWEQGWEGRVEFAFQFDGNATPFFLSNGQRLTIFDADGSVLWSGEIRFVKRRFFDKHQLDADIWAYVKQKGVSYADWMDWFWRKPPLKAKLEFDQ
;
A
#
# COMPACT_ATOMS: atom_id res chain seq x y z
N MET A 1 2.16 -12.62 16.70
CA MET A 1 1.13 -12.00 15.85
C MET A 1 0.54 -10.75 16.50
N ARG A 2 0.81 -9.58 15.92
CA ARG A 2 0.17 -8.29 16.25
C ARG A 2 -0.88 -7.96 15.19
N VAL A 3 -1.92 -7.26 15.59
CA VAL A 3 -3.01 -6.79 14.72
C VAL A 3 -3.21 -5.31 14.97
N ILE A 4 -3.17 -4.50 13.92
CA ILE A 4 -3.40 -3.05 13.98
C ILE A 4 -4.42 -2.64 12.92
N ASN A 5 -5.27 -1.68 13.27
CA ASN A 5 -6.20 -1.04 12.35
C ASN A 5 -5.68 0.36 12.02
N GLY A 6 -5.93 0.80 10.80
CA GLY A 6 -5.39 2.04 10.30
C GLY A 6 -5.89 2.33 8.89
N GLU A 7 -5.10 3.10 8.16
CA GLU A 7 -5.43 3.58 6.82
C GLU A 7 -4.24 3.37 5.88
N LEU A 8 -4.54 3.16 4.60
CA LEU A 8 -3.52 3.09 3.55
C LEU A 8 -3.07 4.48 3.14
N GLU A 9 -1.77 4.65 2.94
CA GLU A 9 -1.23 5.91 2.46
C GLU A 9 -0.05 5.70 1.51
N ALA A 10 -0.03 6.48 0.43
CA ALA A 10 1.16 6.64 -0.38
C ALA A 10 2.08 7.69 0.25
N TYR A 11 3.25 7.27 0.70
CA TYR A 11 4.24 8.18 1.27
C TYR A 11 5.25 8.64 0.22
N TRP A 12 5.49 9.95 0.18
CA TRP A 12 6.50 10.60 -0.64
C TRP A 12 7.26 11.63 0.19
N GLU A 13 8.58 11.53 0.21
CA GLU A 13 9.45 12.52 0.85
C GLU A 13 10.30 13.22 -0.22
N GLN A 14 10.29 14.56 -0.22
CA GLN A 14 11.06 15.40 -1.16
C GLN A 14 12.58 15.25 -1.04
N GLY A 15 13.09 14.60 0.01
CA GLY A 15 14.52 14.46 0.30
C GLY A 15 15.21 13.24 -0.33
N TRP A 16 14.47 12.24 -0.83
CA TRP A 16 15.02 10.98 -1.34
C TRP A 16 14.50 10.66 -2.73
N GLU A 17 15.24 11.07 -3.77
CA GLU A 17 15.21 10.52 -5.15
C GLU A 17 13.84 10.17 -5.77
N GLY A 18 12.76 10.90 -5.42
CA GLY A 18 11.45 10.75 -6.04
C GLY A 18 10.75 9.39 -5.83
N ARG A 19 11.11 8.62 -4.78
CA ARG A 19 10.51 7.29 -4.54
C ARG A 19 9.19 7.39 -3.76
N VAL A 20 8.20 6.61 -4.20
CA VAL A 20 6.92 6.42 -3.47
C VAL A 20 6.98 5.09 -2.74
N GLU A 21 6.63 5.10 -1.46
CA GLU A 21 6.53 3.91 -0.63
C GLU A 21 5.08 3.66 -0.18
N PHE A 22 4.71 2.36 -0.12
CA PHE A 22 3.41 1.93 0.36
C PHE A 22 3.42 1.88 1.88
N ALA A 23 2.68 2.80 2.49
CA ALA A 23 2.64 2.97 3.93
C ALA A 23 1.27 2.64 4.52
N PHE A 24 1.30 2.39 5.83
CA PHE A 24 0.15 2.14 6.66
C PHE A 24 0.21 3.11 7.85
N GLN A 25 -0.83 3.93 8.00
CA GLN A 25 -0.93 4.92 9.05
C GLN A 25 -1.90 4.41 10.11
N PHE A 26 -1.53 4.50 11.39
CA PHE A 26 -2.38 4.06 12.51
C PHE A 26 -2.19 4.94 13.73
N ASP A 27 -3.17 4.92 14.62
CA ASP A 27 -3.16 5.75 15.83
C ASP A 27 -1.95 5.43 16.72
N GLY A 28 -1.26 6.49 17.16
CA GLY A 28 -0.04 6.38 17.96
C GLY A 28 1.24 6.21 17.14
N ASN A 29 1.16 6.19 15.81
CA ASN A 29 2.33 6.14 14.94
C ASN A 29 2.67 7.52 14.35
N ALA A 30 3.82 8.08 14.75
CA ALA A 30 4.30 9.38 14.27
C ALA A 30 4.97 9.30 12.88
N THR A 31 5.42 8.12 12.48
CA THR A 31 6.15 7.90 11.22
C THR A 31 5.44 6.84 10.38
N PRO A 32 5.34 6.96 9.05
CA PRO A 32 4.65 5.98 8.23
C PRO A 32 5.18 4.55 8.48
N PHE A 33 4.28 3.58 8.66
CA PHE A 33 4.68 2.17 8.74
C PHE A 33 4.77 1.58 7.35
N PHE A 34 6.00 1.32 6.87
CA PHE A 34 6.19 0.76 5.55
C PHE A 34 5.82 -0.71 5.49
N LEU A 35 5.01 -1.06 4.49
CA LEU A 35 4.58 -2.43 4.28
C LEU A 35 5.74 -3.31 3.78
N SER A 36 5.70 -4.60 4.13
CA SER A 36 6.73 -5.56 3.75
C SER A 36 6.14 -6.95 3.46
N ASN A 37 6.92 -7.80 2.78
CA ASN A 37 6.50 -9.14 2.43
C ASN A 37 6.22 -10.01 3.66
N GLY A 38 5.21 -10.88 3.56
CA GLY A 38 4.81 -11.81 4.63
C GLY A 38 3.80 -11.22 5.62
N GLN A 39 3.59 -9.90 5.63
CA GLN A 39 2.52 -9.27 6.39
C GLN A 39 1.17 -9.60 5.76
N ARG A 40 0.11 -9.72 6.56
CA ARG A 40 -1.25 -9.90 6.05
C ARG A 40 -2.01 -8.59 6.14
N LEU A 41 -2.51 -8.11 5.01
CA LEU A 41 -3.25 -6.86 4.91
C LEU A 41 -4.67 -7.14 4.44
N THR A 42 -5.64 -6.50 5.08
CA THR A 42 -7.04 -6.47 4.67
C THR A 42 -7.45 -5.02 4.43
N ILE A 43 -8.00 -4.74 3.26
CA ILE A 43 -8.41 -3.41 2.80
C ILE A 43 -9.94 -3.39 2.73
N PHE A 44 -10.54 -2.35 3.29
CA PHE A 44 -11.99 -2.18 3.34
C PHE A 44 -12.43 -1.02 2.45
N ASP A 45 -13.60 -1.14 1.83
CA ASP A 45 -14.25 0.00 1.15
C ASP A 45 -14.95 0.91 2.17
N ALA A 46 -15.50 2.02 1.69
CA ALA A 46 -16.19 3.01 2.51
C ALA A 46 -17.39 2.45 3.31
N ASP A 47 -18.05 1.41 2.79
CA ASP A 47 -19.16 0.73 3.45
C ASP A 47 -18.71 -0.36 4.45
N GLY A 48 -17.39 -0.59 4.57
CA GLY A 48 -16.80 -1.62 5.43
C GLY A 48 -16.69 -2.99 4.79
N SER A 49 -17.11 -3.17 3.53
CA SER A 49 -16.89 -4.41 2.77
C SER A 49 -15.40 -4.64 2.47
N VAL A 50 -14.99 -5.90 2.30
CA VAL A 50 -13.59 -6.24 2.01
C VAL A 50 -13.33 -6.08 0.51
N LEU A 51 -12.48 -5.12 0.15
CA LEU A 51 -11.97 -4.96 -1.22
C LEU A 51 -10.92 -6.02 -1.54
N TRP A 52 -10.01 -6.25 -0.59
CA TRP A 52 -8.93 -7.21 -0.75
C TRP A 52 -8.43 -7.69 0.61
N SER A 53 -8.05 -8.97 0.71
CA SER A 53 -7.39 -9.52 1.89
C SER A 53 -6.38 -10.56 1.46
N GLY A 54 -5.13 -10.43 1.92
CA GLY A 54 -4.09 -11.38 1.57
C GLY A 54 -2.74 -11.09 2.21
N GLU A 55 -1.80 -11.97 1.95
CA GLU A 55 -0.40 -11.78 2.30
C GLU A 55 0.29 -10.85 1.29
N ILE A 56 1.04 -9.88 1.78
CA ILE A 56 1.84 -8.96 0.98
C ILE A 56 2.98 -9.75 0.34
N ARG A 57 3.05 -9.65 -0.98
CA ARG A 57 4.01 -10.29 -1.86
C ARG A 57 4.39 -9.33 -2.97
N PHE A 58 5.26 -8.39 -2.62
CA PHE A 58 5.86 -7.45 -3.54
C PHE A 58 6.75 -8.15 -4.56
N VAL A 59 6.47 -7.86 -5.82
CA VAL A 59 7.25 -8.30 -6.99
C VAL A 59 7.70 -7.08 -7.78
N LYS A 60 8.84 -7.18 -8.46
CA LYS A 60 9.33 -6.09 -9.32
C LYS A 60 8.34 -5.80 -10.43
N ARG A 61 8.11 -4.52 -10.70
CA ARG A 61 7.33 -4.09 -11.88
C ARG A 61 8.07 -4.44 -13.17
N ARG A 62 7.31 -4.75 -14.21
CA ARG A 62 7.87 -4.92 -15.56
C ARG A 62 7.86 -3.58 -16.30
N PHE A 63 8.68 -3.46 -17.32
CA PHE A 63 8.79 -2.24 -18.15
C PHE A 63 7.43 -1.73 -18.66
N PHE A 64 6.57 -2.61 -19.18
CA PHE A 64 5.24 -2.23 -19.68
C PHE A 64 4.29 -1.73 -18.58
N ASP A 65 4.43 -2.19 -17.33
CA ASP A 65 3.65 -1.69 -16.18
C ASP A 65 4.04 -0.24 -15.81
N LYS A 66 5.18 0.26 -16.29
CA LYS A 66 5.66 1.63 -16.05
C LYS A 66 4.94 2.67 -16.92
N HIS A 67 4.61 2.30 -18.15
CA HIS A 67 4.09 3.24 -19.16
C HIS A 67 2.57 3.45 -19.13
N GLN A 68 1.85 2.81 -18.21
CA GLN A 68 0.39 2.92 -18.08
C GLN A 68 -0.07 3.87 -16.96
N LEU A 69 0.84 4.69 -16.41
CA LEU A 69 0.53 5.59 -15.30
C LEU A 69 0.39 7.04 -15.75
N ASP A 70 -0.61 7.74 -15.20
CA ASP A 70 -0.85 9.17 -15.43
C ASP A 70 0.15 10.09 -14.70
N ALA A 71 0.81 9.58 -13.66
CA ALA A 71 1.82 10.29 -12.90
C ALA A 71 3.13 9.49 -12.83
N ASP A 72 4.24 10.20 -12.70
CA ASP A 72 5.57 9.66 -12.42
C ASP A 72 5.61 9.03 -11.02
N ILE A 73 4.91 7.91 -10.82
CA ILE A 73 4.87 7.18 -9.56
C ILE A 73 5.95 6.08 -9.60
N TRP A 74 7.03 6.32 -8.87
CA TRP A 74 8.25 5.51 -8.85
C TRP A 74 8.24 4.41 -7.78
N ALA A 75 7.11 3.74 -7.55
CA ALA A 75 7.12 2.50 -6.79
C ALA A 75 7.77 1.40 -7.65
N TYR A 76 8.89 0.82 -7.24
CA TYR A 76 9.59 -0.24 -7.99
C TYR A 76 8.92 -1.63 -7.89
N VAL A 77 7.93 -1.75 -7.01
CA VAL A 77 7.28 -3.01 -6.67
C VAL A 77 5.75 -2.93 -6.81
N LYS A 78 5.11 -4.08 -7.02
CA LYS A 78 3.65 -4.26 -7.03
C LYS A 78 3.24 -5.48 -6.22
N GLN A 79 2.00 -5.52 -5.76
CA GLN A 79 1.44 -6.70 -5.10
C GLN A 79 1.14 -7.82 -6.10
N LYS A 80 1.65 -9.04 -5.86
CA LYS A 80 1.33 -10.21 -6.68
C LYS A 80 -0.16 -10.53 -6.60
N GLY A 81 -0.81 -10.71 -7.75
CA GLY A 81 -2.23 -11.09 -7.83
C GLY A 81 -3.20 -9.91 -7.71
N VAL A 82 -2.71 -8.68 -7.59
CA VAL A 82 -3.51 -7.46 -7.70
C VAL A 82 -3.02 -6.69 -8.92
N SER A 83 -3.93 -6.08 -9.68
CA SER A 83 -3.52 -5.21 -10.77
C SER A 83 -2.72 -4.04 -10.18
N TYR A 84 -1.73 -3.57 -10.94
CA TYR A 84 -0.93 -2.46 -10.41
C TYR A 84 -1.77 -1.18 -10.30
N ALA A 85 -2.71 -0.95 -11.23
CA ALA A 85 -3.63 0.18 -11.18
C ALA A 85 -4.48 0.15 -9.90
N ASP A 86 -5.15 -0.96 -9.58
CA ASP A 86 -5.96 -1.08 -8.36
C ASP A 86 -5.10 -0.86 -7.11
N TRP A 87 -3.91 -1.46 -7.08
CA TRP A 87 -2.99 -1.30 -5.95
C TRP A 87 -2.56 0.16 -5.77
N MET A 88 -2.33 0.90 -6.86
CA MET A 88 -2.03 2.32 -6.78
C MET A 88 -3.25 3.13 -6.33
N ASP A 89 -4.40 2.90 -6.94
CA ASP A 89 -5.65 3.59 -6.61
C ASP A 89 -5.97 3.49 -5.12
N TRP A 90 -5.81 2.31 -4.52
CA TRP A 90 -6.10 2.12 -3.09
C TRP A 90 -5.23 2.98 -2.15
N PHE A 91 -3.94 3.13 -2.46
CA PHE A 91 -3.00 3.90 -1.62
C PHE A 91 -3.05 5.41 -1.89
N TRP A 92 -3.54 5.82 -3.06
CA TRP A 92 -3.65 7.23 -3.46
C TRP A 92 -5.05 7.80 -3.28
N ARG A 93 -6.05 6.96 -2.95
CA ARG A 93 -7.44 7.38 -2.74
C ARG A 93 -7.55 8.45 -1.65
N LYS A 94 -8.42 9.43 -1.88
CA LYS A 94 -8.85 10.41 -0.88
C LYS A 94 -10.40 10.36 -0.78
N PRO A 95 -10.99 10.12 0.40
CA PRO A 95 -10.33 9.82 1.68
C PRO A 95 -9.57 8.48 1.66
N PRO A 96 -8.57 8.29 2.54
CA PRO A 96 -7.83 7.02 2.66
C PRO A 96 -8.73 5.82 2.92
N LEU A 97 -8.34 4.65 2.42
CA LEU A 97 -9.02 3.40 2.71
C LEU A 97 -8.64 2.89 4.08
N LYS A 98 -9.65 2.48 4.85
CA LYS A 98 -9.43 1.75 6.10
C LYS A 98 -8.83 0.39 5.80
N ALA A 99 -7.92 -0.03 6.65
CA ALA A 99 -7.26 -1.30 6.52
C ALA A 99 -6.87 -1.90 7.87
N LYS A 100 -6.64 -3.21 7.88
CA LYS A 100 -6.16 -3.99 9.00
C LYS A 100 -4.88 -4.71 8.60
N LEU A 101 -3.83 -4.56 9.39
CA LEU A 101 -2.53 -5.19 9.16
C LEU A 101 -2.23 -6.18 10.28
N GLU A 102 -1.78 -7.37 9.90
CA GLU A 102 -1.40 -8.46 10.80
C GLU A 102 0.04 -8.90 10.47
N PHE A 103 0.90 -9.01 11.48
CA PHE A 103 2.29 -9.39 11.29
C PHE A 103 2.89 -10.01 12.55
N ASP A 104 3.89 -10.86 12.36
CA ASP A 104 4.75 -11.31 13.45
C ASP A 104 5.90 -10.32 13.62
N GLN A 105 6.24 -10.05 14.87
CA GLN A 105 7.24 -9.07 15.26
C GLN A 105 8.46 -9.77 15.83
#